data_AF-A0A523BPA1-F1
#
_entry.id   AF-A0A523BPA1-F1
#
_cell.length_a   1.000
_cell.length_b   1.000
_cell.length_c   1.000
_cell.angle_alpha   90.00
_cell.angle_beta   90.00
_cell.angle_gamma   90.00
#
_symmetry.space_group_name_H-M   'P 1'
#
loop_
_entity.id
_entity.type
_entity.pdbx_description
1 polymer ?
#
loop_
_entity_poly.entity_id
_entity_poly.type
_entity_poly.pdbx_seq_one_letter_code
_entity_poly.pdbx_strand_id
1 'polypeptide(L)'
;MLARVYSCAVVGLEGVIVEVEVDFGQGIPKITVVGLPDAAVQESKERVYSAIKNAGLMYPRRALTVNLAPASVRKEGPAYDLPIALGVLVTTEQLAPEKLDKTLVLGELSLDGTVRHVRGVLPMAATARREGFTRLFCPEVDAAEAALIPGLEVIPVRSLTDLTAHLSGYAPIPPHPPVEVDDVEIAVQTDFRDIKGQEHVKRALEVAAAGGHNLIML
;
A
#
# COMPACT_ATOMS: atom_id res chain seq x y z
N MET A 1 -18.87 5.53 -14.04
CA MET A 1 -17.94 4.53 -14.61
C MET A 1 -17.31 3.89 -13.40
N LEU A 2 -17.41 2.57 -13.29
CA LEU A 2 -16.81 1.85 -12.17
C LEU A 2 -15.29 1.81 -12.37
N ALA A 3 -14.54 2.50 -11.51
CA ALA A 3 -13.09 2.37 -11.44
C ALA A 3 -12.73 1.20 -10.52
N ARG A 4 -11.66 0.48 -10.87
CA ARG A 4 -11.12 -0.65 -10.10
C ARG A 4 -9.64 -0.45 -9.89
N VAL A 5 -9.19 -0.54 -8.65
CA VAL A 5 -7.79 -0.47 -8.26
C VAL A 5 -7.51 -1.60 -7.29
N TYR A 6 -6.43 -2.35 -7.49
CA TYR A 6 -6.08 -3.46 -6.61
C TYR A 6 -5.11 -3.00 -5.51
N SER A 7 -5.36 -3.46 -4.29
CA SER A 7 -4.56 -3.28 -3.10
C SER A 7 -4.46 -4.61 -2.36
N CYS A 8 -3.86 -4.63 -1.17
CA CYS A 8 -3.71 -5.85 -0.38
C CYS A 8 -3.90 -5.56 1.10
N ALA A 9 -4.67 -6.41 1.77
CA ALA A 9 -4.72 -6.50 3.23
C ALA A 9 -3.70 -7.54 3.71
N VAL A 10 -3.30 -7.47 4.98
CA VAL A 10 -2.51 -8.52 5.63
C VAL A 10 -3.36 -9.18 6.72
N VAL A 11 -3.50 -10.49 6.65
CA VAL A 11 -4.19 -11.32 7.65
C VAL A 11 -3.17 -12.30 8.22
N GLY A 12 -2.67 -12.01 9.43
CA GLY A 12 -1.54 -12.74 10.00
C GLY A 12 -0.27 -12.51 9.19
N LEU A 13 0.17 -13.53 8.45
CA LEU A 13 1.36 -13.48 7.58
C LEU A 13 1.02 -13.56 6.09
N GLU A 14 -0.26 -13.68 5.75
CA GLU A 14 -0.71 -13.81 4.37
C GLU A 14 -1.31 -12.49 3.87
N GLY A 15 -1.05 -12.16 2.62
CA GLY A 15 -1.76 -11.09 1.94
C GLY A 15 -3.09 -11.58 1.36
N VAL A 16 -4.10 -10.71 1.39
CA VAL A 16 -5.36 -10.91 0.67
C VAL A 16 -5.57 -9.74 -0.27
N ILE A 17 -5.76 -10.03 -1.57
CA ILE A 17 -6.04 -9.00 -2.56
C ILE A 17 -7.35 -8.31 -2.22
N VAL A 18 -7.29 -6.98 -2.18
CA VAL A 18 -8.42 -6.10 -1.97
C VAL A 18 -8.69 -5.34 -3.25
N GLU A 19 -9.89 -5.48 -3.79
CA GLU A 19 -10.36 -4.65 -4.89
C GLU A 19 -11.01 -3.39 -4.32
N VAL A 20 -10.46 -2.25 -4.70
CA VAL A 20 -10.98 -0.92 -4.40
C VAL A 20 -11.79 -0.46 -5.59
N GLU A 21 -13.11 -0.55 -5.46
CA GLU A 21 -14.06 -0.11 -6.47
C GLU A 21 -14.56 1.29 -6.13
N VAL A 22 -14.52 2.20 -7.10
CA VAL A 22 -15.04 3.56 -6.94
C VAL A 22 -16.07 3.83 -8.04
N ASP A 23 -17.25 4.30 -7.66
CA ASP A 23 -18.28 4.71 -8.61
C ASP A 23 -19.04 5.95 -8.12
N PHE A 24 -19.70 6.63 -9.06
CA PHE A 24 -20.57 7.74 -8.75
C PHE A 24 -21.85 7.28 -8.07
N GLY A 25 -22.07 7.75 -6.85
CA GLY A 25 -23.33 7.61 -6.15
C GLY A 25 -24.39 8.61 -6.59
N GLN A 26 -25.56 8.51 -5.96
CA GLN A 26 -26.66 9.48 -6.10
C GLN A 26 -26.68 10.46 -4.92
N GLY A 27 -27.15 11.68 -5.18
CA GLY A 27 -27.36 12.72 -4.16
C GLY A 27 -26.23 13.74 -4.05
N ILE A 28 -26.16 14.39 -2.89
CA ILE A 28 -25.21 15.49 -2.61
C ILE A 28 -23.76 14.98 -2.48
N PRO A 29 -22.75 15.85 -2.69
CA PRO A 29 -21.34 15.47 -2.58
C PRO A 29 -21.01 14.87 -1.20
N LYS A 30 -20.73 13.58 -1.20
CA LYS A 30 -20.27 12.80 -0.04
C LYS A 30 -19.53 11.58 -0.54
N ILE A 31 -18.62 11.05 0.25
CA ILE A 31 -17.96 9.77 -0.01
C ILE A 31 -18.42 8.76 1.03
N THR A 32 -18.78 7.57 0.57
CA THR A 32 -19.22 6.46 1.42
C THR A 32 -18.26 5.30 1.21
N VAL A 33 -17.64 4.81 2.28
CA VAL A 33 -16.75 3.64 2.24
C VAL A 33 -17.46 2.43 2.83
N VAL A 34 -17.55 1.34 2.08
CA VAL A 34 -18.22 0.09 2.46
C VAL A 34 -17.29 -1.12 2.31
N GLY A 35 -17.71 -2.24 2.90
CA GLY A 35 -16.93 -3.49 2.91
C GLY A 35 -16.13 -3.71 4.19
N LEU A 36 -16.71 -3.50 5.38
CA LEU A 36 -16.01 -3.66 6.68
C LEU A 36 -14.70 -2.86 6.85
N PRO A 37 -14.69 -1.55 6.57
CA PRO A 37 -13.59 -0.66 6.96
C PRO A 37 -13.57 -0.41 8.47
N ASP A 38 -12.38 -0.27 9.05
CA ASP A 38 -12.20 0.25 10.40
C ASP A 38 -12.34 1.79 10.45
N ALA A 39 -12.10 2.39 11.63
CA ALA A 39 -12.19 3.84 11.81
C ALA A 39 -11.15 4.60 10.97
N ALA A 40 -9.92 4.08 10.88
CA ALA A 40 -8.84 4.72 10.12
C ALA A 40 -9.17 4.76 8.62
N VAL A 41 -9.75 3.68 8.08
CA VAL A 41 -10.23 3.61 6.69
C VAL A 41 -11.45 4.52 6.47
N GLN A 42 -12.33 4.67 7.46
CA GLN A 42 -13.44 5.63 7.35
C GLN A 42 -12.95 7.09 7.34
N GLU A 43 -11.85 7.39 8.02
CA GLU A 43 -11.19 8.71 7.99
C GLU A 43 -10.44 8.97 6.68
N SER A 44 -10.13 7.93 5.88
CA SER A 44 -9.50 8.06 4.57
C SER A 44 -10.21 9.05 3.66
N LYS A 45 -11.53 9.22 3.82
CA LYS A 45 -12.32 10.20 3.06
C LYS A 45 -11.75 11.62 3.12
N GLU A 46 -11.32 12.08 4.29
CA GLU A 46 -10.82 13.44 4.48
C GLU A 46 -9.39 13.57 3.95
N ARG A 47 -8.59 12.52 4.13
CA ARG A 47 -7.21 12.45 3.64
C ARG A 47 -7.15 12.41 2.13
N VAL A 48 -7.93 11.53 1.49
CA VAL A 48 -8.04 11.42 0.03
C VAL A 48 -8.56 12.73 -0.57
N TYR A 49 -9.62 13.31 0.01
CA TYR A 49 -10.14 14.60 -0.47
C TYR A 49 -9.08 15.70 -0.44
N SER A 50 -8.39 15.84 0.70
CA SER A 50 -7.36 16.86 0.88
C SER A 50 -6.15 16.64 -0.02
N ALA A 51 -5.69 15.40 -0.12
CA ALA A 51 -4.56 15.01 -0.97
C ALA A 51 -4.83 15.31 -2.45
N ILE A 52 -6.00 14.93 -2.97
CA ILE A 52 -6.39 15.22 -4.37
C ILE A 52 -6.40 16.73 -4.61
N LYS A 53 -7.03 17.49 -3.71
CA LYS A 53 -7.12 18.95 -3.83
C LYS A 53 -5.73 19.61 -3.78
N ASN A 54 -4.88 19.18 -2.86
CA ASN A 54 -3.55 19.75 -2.66
C ASN A 54 -2.55 19.34 -3.76
N ALA A 55 -2.80 18.22 -4.43
CA ALA A 55 -2.10 17.82 -5.65
C ALA A 55 -2.55 18.61 -6.90
N GLY A 56 -3.51 19.55 -6.76
CA GLY A 56 -4.05 20.32 -7.89
C GLY A 56 -4.98 19.53 -8.81
N LEU A 57 -5.46 18.37 -8.36
CA LEU A 57 -6.32 17.47 -9.11
C LEU A 57 -7.80 17.76 -8.84
N MET A 58 -8.67 17.35 -9.77
CA MET A 58 -10.11 17.54 -9.62
C MET A 58 -10.70 16.51 -8.65
N TYR A 59 -11.40 16.98 -7.61
CA TYR A 59 -12.29 16.14 -6.82
C TYR A 59 -13.75 16.36 -7.28
N PRO A 60 -14.54 15.30 -7.56
CA PRO A 60 -15.86 15.46 -8.14
C PRO A 60 -16.85 16.08 -7.16
N ARG A 61 -17.72 16.98 -7.65
CA ARG A 61 -18.85 17.55 -6.91
C ARG A 61 -20.09 16.64 -6.96
N ARG A 62 -19.90 15.34 -6.73
CA ARG A 62 -20.96 14.32 -6.75
C ARG A 62 -20.73 13.33 -5.62
N ALA A 63 -21.77 12.58 -5.25
CA ALA A 63 -21.60 11.46 -4.33
C ALA A 63 -20.66 10.41 -4.94
N LEU A 64 -19.81 9.81 -4.12
CA LEU A 64 -18.95 8.68 -4.45
C LEU A 64 -19.21 7.53 -3.48
N THR A 65 -19.17 6.32 -4.02
CA THR A 65 -19.15 5.09 -3.24
C THR A 65 -17.83 4.38 -3.48
N VAL A 66 -17.15 4.04 -2.40
CA VAL A 66 -15.94 3.23 -2.38
C VAL A 66 -16.30 1.88 -1.77
N ASN A 67 -16.17 0.80 -2.53
CA ASN A 67 -16.36 -0.56 -2.05
C ASN A 67 -15.00 -1.25 -1.94
N LEU A 68 -14.72 -1.83 -0.78
CA LEU A 68 -13.50 -2.59 -0.51
C LEU A 68 -13.85 -4.09 -0.45
N ALA A 69 -13.61 -4.82 -1.54
CA ALA A 69 -13.88 -6.24 -1.65
C ALA A 69 -12.61 -7.08 -1.41
N PRO A 70 -12.68 -8.29 -0.83
CA PRO A 70 -13.88 -8.97 -0.36
C PRO A 70 -14.37 -8.45 1.00
N ALA A 71 -15.69 -8.43 1.20
CA ALA A 71 -16.28 -8.00 2.48
C ALA A 71 -16.04 -9.00 3.64
N SER A 72 -15.50 -10.19 3.38
CA SER A 72 -15.14 -11.18 4.40
C SER A 72 -13.87 -10.83 5.18
N VAL A 73 -13.03 -9.95 4.63
CA VAL A 73 -11.78 -9.51 5.25
C VAL A 73 -11.98 -8.11 5.82
N ARG A 74 -11.55 -7.91 7.06
CA ARG A 74 -11.56 -6.57 7.68
C ARG A 74 -10.44 -5.73 7.06
N LYS A 75 -10.76 -4.51 6.62
CA LYS A 75 -9.76 -3.57 6.10
C LYS A 75 -9.35 -2.65 7.22
N GLU A 76 -8.13 -2.88 7.73
CA GLU A 76 -7.55 -2.13 8.84
C GLU A 76 -6.47 -1.17 8.35
N GLY A 77 -6.45 0.02 8.94
CA GLY A 77 -5.42 1.03 8.70
C GLY A 77 -5.51 1.79 7.37
N PRO A 78 -4.68 2.83 7.20
CA PRO A 78 -4.79 3.80 6.10
C PRO A 78 -4.20 3.35 4.75
N ALA A 79 -3.76 2.09 4.61
CA ALA A 79 -3.03 1.61 3.43
C ALA A 79 -3.82 1.73 2.11
N TYR A 80 -5.13 1.94 2.21
CA TYR A 80 -6.06 2.09 1.09
C TYR A 80 -6.24 3.55 0.62
N ASP A 81 -5.64 4.53 1.28
CA ASP A 81 -5.81 5.94 0.91
C ASP A 81 -5.37 6.19 -0.54
N LEU A 82 -4.17 5.74 -0.91
CA LEU A 82 -3.64 5.89 -2.27
C LEU A 82 -4.49 5.18 -3.34
N PRO A 83 -4.83 3.87 -3.21
CA PRO A 83 -5.69 3.23 -4.20
C PRO A 83 -7.09 3.85 -4.30
N ILE A 84 -7.67 4.34 -3.19
CA ILE A 84 -8.95 5.07 -3.23
C ILE A 84 -8.78 6.36 -4.02
N ALA A 85 -7.70 7.13 -3.80
CA ALA A 85 -7.44 8.35 -4.54
C ALA A 85 -7.30 8.07 -6.05
N LEU A 86 -6.55 7.04 -6.44
CA LEU A 86 -6.45 6.64 -7.86
C LEU A 86 -7.80 6.22 -8.44
N GLY A 87 -8.61 5.49 -7.69
CA GLY A 87 -9.97 5.12 -8.11
C GLY A 87 -10.85 6.34 -8.36
N VAL A 88 -10.74 7.39 -7.53
CA VAL A 88 -11.42 8.68 -7.75
C VAL A 88 -10.93 9.35 -9.04
N LEU A 89 -9.62 9.37 -9.28
CA LEU A 89 -9.03 9.98 -10.48
C LEU A 89 -9.42 9.24 -11.77
N VAL A 90 -9.49 7.91 -11.74
CA VAL A 90 -9.99 7.09 -12.85
C VAL A 90 -11.49 7.34 -13.08
N THR A 91 -12.28 7.37 -12.00
CA THR A 91 -13.74 7.64 -12.08
C THR A 91 -14.03 9.03 -12.66
N THR A 92 -13.12 9.99 -12.46
CA THR A 92 -13.20 11.36 -13.00
C THR A 92 -12.46 11.55 -14.32
N GLU A 93 -12.03 10.46 -14.96
CA GLU A 93 -11.35 10.46 -16.27
C GLU A 93 -10.03 11.25 -16.31
N GLN A 94 -9.44 11.52 -15.14
CA GLN A 94 -8.12 12.16 -15.02
C GLN A 94 -6.97 11.15 -15.22
N LEU A 95 -7.25 9.85 -15.05
CA LEU A 95 -6.33 8.76 -15.32
C LEU A 95 -7.03 7.67 -16.14
N ALA A 96 -6.31 7.14 -17.11
CA ALA A 96 -6.78 6.02 -17.92
C ALA A 96 -6.66 4.71 -17.11
N PRO A 97 -7.72 3.89 -17.00
CA PRO A 97 -7.73 2.67 -16.17
C PRO A 97 -6.65 1.66 -16.58
N GLU A 98 -6.28 1.60 -17.87
CA GLU A 98 -5.27 0.69 -18.42
C GLU A 98 -3.87 0.93 -17.81
N LYS A 99 -3.63 2.13 -17.25
CA LYS A 99 -2.39 2.45 -16.54
C LYS A 99 -2.22 1.68 -15.23
N LEU A 100 -3.29 1.05 -14.73
CA LEU A 100 -3.33 0.27 -13.50
C LEU A 100 -3.48 -1.23 -13.76
N ASP A 101 -3.40 -1.67 -15.02
CA ASP A 101 -3.44 -3.09 -15.37
C ASP A 101 -2.31 -3.87 -14.69
N LYS A 102 -2.63 -5.05 -14.15
CA LYS A 102 -1.69 -5.93 -13.43
C LYS A 102 -0.86 -5.21 -12.37
N THR A 103 -1.43 -4.18 -11.76
CA THR A 103 -0.76 -3.34 -10.78
C THR A 103 -1.43 -3.42 -9.42
N LEU A 104 -0.62 -3.62 -8.38
CA LEU A 104 -1.03 -3.48 -6.99
C LEU A 104 -0.62 -2.09 -6.47
N VAL A 105 -1.46 -1.45 -5.65
CA VAL A 105 -1.23 -0.10 -5.12
C VAL A 105 -1.38 -0.12 -3.60
N LEU A 106 -0.33 0.36 -2.92
CA LEU A 106 -0.26 0.48 -1.48
C LEU A 106 0.18 1.90 -1.11
N GLY A 107 -0.44 2.49 -0.09
CA GLY A 107 0.05 3.75 0.44
C GLY A 107 -0.96 4.48 1.30
N GLU A 108 -0.50 4.99 2.43
CA GLU A 108 -1.24 5.95 3.24
C GLU A 108 -1.06 7.35 2.67
N LEU A 109 -2.09 8.20 2.67
CA LEU A 109 -1.98 9.58 2.20
C LEU A 109 -1.98 10.56 3.36
N SER A 110 -1.02 11.47 3.33
CA SER A 110 -1.06 12.70 4.12
C SER A 110 -2.05 13.69 3.50
N LEU A 111 -2.50 14.67 4.29
CA LEU A 111 -3.38 15.73 3.78
C LEU A 111 -2.74 16.53 2.63
N ASP A 112 -1.41 16.65 2.59
CA ASP A 112 -0.65 17.34 1.53
C ASP A 112 -0.39 16.47 0.28
N GLY A 113 -0.82 15.21 0.29
CA GLY A 113 -0.60 14.26 -0.81
C GLY A 113 0.68 13.44 -0.70
N THR A 114 1.50 13.61 0.35
CA THR A 114 2.66 12.74 0.61
C THR A 114 2.21 11.31 0.89
N VAL A 115 2.86 10.33 0.26
CA VAL A 115 2.61 8.90 0.47
C VAL A 115 3.48 8.38 1.61
N ARG A 116 2.85 7.78 2.64
CA ARG A 116 3.52 7.29 3.84
C ARG A 116 3.54 5.76 3.91
N HIS A 117 4.47 5.27 4.72
CA HIS A 117 4.70 3.87 5.06
C HIS A 117 3.40 3.07 5.27
N VAL A 118 3.38 1.85 4.76
CA VAL A 118 2.35 0.85 5.04
C VAL A 118 2.94 -0.35 5.77
N ARG A 119 2.19 -0.89 6.74
CA ARG A 119 2.61 -2.08 7.45
C ARG A 119 2.43 -3.34 6.60
N GLY A 120 3.44 -4.20 6.59
CA GLY A 120 3.38 -5.51 5.93
C GLY A 120 3.56 -5.44 4.41
N VAL A 121 4.39 -4.52 3.90
CA VAL A 121 4.66 -4.41 2.47
C VAL A 121 5.25 -5.70 1.88
N LEU A 122 6.11 -6.41 2.62
CA LEU A 122 6.70 -7.67 2.15
C LEU A 122 5.68 -8.78 1.86
N PRO A 123 4.79 -9.19 2.80
CA PRO A 123 3.76 -10.19 2.52
C PRO A 123 2.75 -9.71 1.45
N MET A 124 2.48 -8.40 1.36
CA MET A 124 1.65 -7.84 0.28
C MET A 124 2.32 -7.98 -1.09
N ALA A 125 3.60 -7.65 -1.21
CA ALA A 125 4.38 -7.83 -2.44
C ALA A 125 4.49 -9.31 -2.83
N ALA A 126 4.78 -10.20 -1.86
CA ALA A 126 4.83 -11.65 -2.10
C ALA A 126 3.49 -12.17 -2.66
N THR A 127 2.37 -11.67 -2.11
CA THR A 127 1.02 -12.00 -2.58
C THR A 127 0.77 -11.43 -3.98
N ALA A 128 1.14 -10.18 -4.24
CA ALA A 128 1.00 -9.55 -5.56
C ALA A 128 1.63 -10.42 -6.66
N ARG A 129 2.87 -10.85 -6.44
CA ARG A 129 3.57 -11.75 -7.38
C ARG A 129 2.83 -13.08 -7.56
N ARG A 130 2.40 -13.71 -6.46
CA ARG A 130 1.71 -15.00 -6.50
C ARG A 130 0.41 -14.94 -7.30
N GLU A 131 -0.32 -13.84 -7.17
CA GLU A 131 -1.58 -13.59 -7.88
C GLU A 131 -1.37 -13.03 -9.32
N GLY A 132 -0.12 -12.94 -9.79
CA GLY A 132 0.20 -12.59 -11.17
C GLY A 132 0.24 -11.09 -11.48
N PHE A 133 0.27 -10.23 -10.46
CA PHE A 133 0.59 -8.82 -10.64
C PHE A 133 2.05 -8.67 -11.05
N THR A 134 2.33 -7.71 -11.94
CA THR A 134 3.68 -7.45 -12.47
C THR A 134 4.28 -6.16 -11.94
N ARG A 135 3.45 -5.27 -11.38
CA ARG A 135 3.86 -3.96 -10.88
C ARG A 135 3.29 -3.70 -9.50
N LEU A 136 4.07 -3.01 -8.68
CA LEU A 136 3.67 -2.54 -7.36
C LEU A 136 4.02 -1.05 -7.20
N PHE A 137 3.01 -0.22 -6.95
CA PHE A 137 3.21 1.13 -6.43
C PHE A 137 3.15 1.06 -4.89
N CYS A 138 4.22 1.50 -4.23
CA CYS A 138 4.29 1.54 -2.77
C CYS A 138 5.00 2.83 -2.31
N PRO A 139 4.92 3.20 -1.03
CA PRO A 139 5.67 4.33 -0.48
C PRO A 139 7.17 4.19 -0.78
N GLU A 140 7.87 5.30 -1.08
CA GLU A 140 9.31 5.31 -1.36
C GLU A 140 10.11 4.62 -0.24
N VAL A 141 9.73 4.86 1.01
CA VAL A 141 10.34 4.28 2.22
C VAL A 141 10.19 2.75 2.32
N ASP A 142 9.22 2.17 1.61
CA ASP A 142 8.89 0.74 1.64
C ASP A 142 9.43 -0.02 0.42
N ALA A 143 9.95 0.71 -0.57
CA ALA A 143 10.30 0.15 -1.87
C ALA A 143 11.44 -0.87 -1.79
N ALA A 144 12.43 -0.64 -0.93
CA ALA A 144 13.53 -1.57 -0.73
C ALA A 144 13.05 -2.93 -0.17
N GLU A 145 12.13 -2.91 0.80
CA GLU A 145 11.55 -4.12 1.38
C GLU A 145 10.66 -4.85 0.36
N ALA A 146 9.84 -4.12 -0.38
CA ALA A 146 9.02 -4.68 -1.45
C ALA A 146 9.86 -5.33 -2.57
N ALA A 147 11.00 -4.72 -2.92
CA ALA A 147 11.91 -5.16 -3.97
C ALA A 147 12.67 -6.46 -3.64
N LEU A 148 12.61 -6.94 -2.40
CA LEU A 148 13.08 -8.28 -2.02
C LEU A 148 12.28 -9.40 -2.70
N ILE A 149 11.09 -9.10 -3.22
CA ILE A 149 10.26 -10.05 -3.97
C ILE A 149 10.62 -9.97 -5.47
N PRO A 150 11.40 -10.92 -6.02
CA PRO A 150 11.80 -10.87 -7.42
C PRO A 150 10.61 -11.03 -8.35
N GLY A 151 10.70 -10.41 -9.54
CA GLY A 151 9.68 -10.50 -10.59
C GLY A 151 8.56 -9.47 -10.48
N LEU A 152 8.66 -8.52 -9.56
CA LEU A 152 7.79 -7.35 -9.48
C LEU A 152 8.55 -6.08 -9.85
N GLU A 153 7.97 -5.27 -10.72
CA GLU A 153 8.40 -3.89 -10.96
C GLU A 153 7.90 -3.03 -9.80
N VAL A 154 8.76 -2.77 -8.82
CA VAL A 154 8.44 -1.93 -7.66
C VAL A 154 8.73 -0.47 -8.00
N ILE A 155 7.71 0.39 -7.95
CA ILE A 155 7.84 1.82 -8.21
C ILE A 155 7.72 2.61 -6.88
N PRO A 156 8.77 3.30 -6.44
CA PRO A 156 8.77 4.07 -5.19
C PRO A 156 7.98 5.38 -5.35
N VAL A 157 6.87 5.53 -4.61
CA VAL A 157 6.00 6.69 -4.68
C VAL A 157 6.23 7.63 -3.49
N ARG A 158 6.56 8.89 -3.77
CA ARG A 158 6.76 9.94 -2.76
C ARG A 158 5.47 10.72 -2.47
N SER A 159 4.71 11.02 -3.52
CA SER A 159 3.47 11.78 -3.42
C SER A 159 2.45 11.39 -4.49
N LEU A 160 1.18 11.73 -4.27
CA LEU A 160 0.11 11.57 -5.24
C LEU A 160 0.40 12.36 -6.54
N THR A 161 1.01 13.54 -6.42
CA THR A 161 1.41 14.37 -7.57
C THR A 161 2.44 13.64 -8.42
N ASP A 162 3.47 13.04 -7.80
CA ASP A 162 4.51 12.30 -8.53
C ASP A 162 3.93 11.07 -9.23
N LEU A 163 3.03 10.34 -8.55
CA LEU A 163 2.38 9.17 -9.14
C LEU A 163 1.50 9.54 -10.35
N THR A 164 0.73 10.61 -10.27
CA THR A 164 -0.10 11.05 -11.40
C THR A 164 0.74 11.54 -12.57
N ALA A 165 1.87 12.22 -12.31
CA ALA A 165 2.83 12.62 -13.33
C ALA A 165 3.51 11.40 -13.99
N HIS A 166 3.84 10.36 -13.22
CA HIS A 166 4.34 9.08 -13.74
C HIS A 166 3.31 8.39 -14.63
N LEU A 167 2.07 8.22 -14.16
CA LEU A 167 1.03 7.51 -14.90
C LEU A 167 0.64 8.23 -16.20
N SER A 168 0.72 9.56 -16.19
CA SER A 168 0.49 10.41 -17.36
C SER A 168 1.68 10.47 -18.32
N GLY A 169 2.85 9.95 -17.94
CA GLY A 169 4.08 9.94 -18.74
C GLY A 169 4.88 11.25 -18.73
N TYR A 170 4.50 12.24 -17.91
CA TYR A 170 5.21 13.52 -17.81
C TYR A 170 6.52 13.42 -17.03
N ALA A 171 6.50 12.68 -15.92
CA ALA A 171 7.67 12.47 -15.07
C ALA A 171 7.74 11.00 -14.62
N PRO A 172 8.28 10.11 -15.46
CA PRO A 172 8.39 8.70 -15.11
C PRO A 172 9.31 8.49 -13.91
N ILE A 173 8.76 7.95 -12.82
CA ILE A 173 9.51 7.39 -11.70
C ILE A 173 10.22 6.10 -12.15
N PRO A 174 11.55 5.97 -11.99
CA PRO A 174 12.26 4.73 -12.27
C PRO A 174 11.90 3.64 -11.24
N PRO A 175 11.82 2.36 -11.65
CA PRO A 175 11.67 1.26 -10.71
C PRO A 175 12.83 1.22 -9.71
N HIS A 176 12.53 0.79 -8.48
CA HIS A 176 13.55 0.50 -7.50
C HIS A 176 14.43 -0.65 -8.03
N PRO A 177 15.76 -0.57 -7.93
CA PRO A 177 16.62 -1.67 -8.31
C PRO A 177 16.27 -2.92 -7.47
N PRO A 178 16.41 -4.13 -8.03
CA PRO A 178 16.32 -5.36 -7.24
C PRO A 178 17.27 -5.28 -6.04
N VAL A 179 16.80 -5.75 -4.89
CA VAL A 179 17.60 -5.84 -3.66
C VAL A 179 17.87 -7.31 -3.40
N GLU A 180 19.14 -7.70 -3.33
CA GLU A 180 19.48 -9.00 -2.76
C GLU A 180 19.49 -8.89 -1.23
N VAL A 181 19.12 -9.96 -0.53
CA VAL A 181 19.10 -9.97 0.94
C VAL A 181 20.48 -9.60 1.51
N ASP A 182 21.54 -9.98 0.78
CA ASP A 182 22.93 -9.70 1.13
C ASP A 182 23.34 -8.22 0.95
N ASP A 183 22.56 -7.43 0.20
CA ASP A 183 22.80 -5.99 0.00
C ASP A 183 22.26 -5.14 1.16
N VAL A 184 21.43 -5.71 2.03
CA VAL A 184 20.86 -4.99 3.17
C VAL A 184 21.91 -4.89 4.26
N GLU A 185 22.48 -3.69 4.45
CA GLU A 185 23.34 -3.42 5.61
C GLU A 185 22.55 -3.72 6.90
N ILE A 186 22.93 -4.80 7.57
CA ILE A 186 22.40 -5.13 8.89
C ILE A 186 22.98 -4.09 9.85
N ALA A 187 22.23 -3.02 10.08
CA ALA A 187 22.50 -2.10 11.17
C ALA A 187 22.22 -2.85 12.49
N VAL A 188 23.26 -3.52 13.02
CA VAL A 188 23.21 -4.12 14.35
C VAL A 188 23.16 -2.99 15.37
N GLN A 189 21.96 -2.51 15.68
CA GLN A 189 21.76 -1.47 16.70
C GLN A 189 22.16 -1.97 18.10
N THR A 190 21.96 -3.26 18.36
CA THR A 190 22.27 -3.92 19.63
C THR A 190 22.62 -5.38 19.39
N ASP A 191 23.68 -5.87 20.02
CA ASP A 191 24.09 -7.28 19.96
C ASP A 191 23.56 -8.04 21.19
N PHE A 192 23.10 -9.28 21.04
CA PHE A 192 22.68 -10.13 22.17
C PHE A 192 23.81 -10.41 23.17
N ARG A 193 25.09 -10.28 22.75
CA ARG A 193 26.25 -10.32 23.65
C ARG A 193 26.23 -9.21 24.70
N ASP A 194 25.58 -8.09 24.43
CA ASP A 194 25.47 -6.96 25.36
C ASP A 194 24.37 -7.19 26.42
N ILE A 195 23.47 -8.16 26.19
CA ILE A 195 22.41 -8.53 27.14
C ILE A 195 22.98 -9.50 28.19
N LYS A 196 23.15 -8.97 29.41
CA LYS A 196 23.53 -9.78 30.58
C LYS A 196 22.33 -10.59 31.09
N GLY A 197 22.43 -11.93 31.05
CA GLY A 197 21.37 -12.84 31.48
C GLY A 197 20.41 -13.23 30.34
N GLN A 198 19.25 -13.81 30.71
CA GLN A 198 18.22 -14.28 29.75
C GLN A 198 18.71 -15.29 28.70
N GLU A 199 19.64 -16.18 29.07
CA GLU A 199 20.28 -17.13 28.13
C GLU A 199 19.26 -18.01 27.37
N HIS A 200 18.17 -18.41 28.04
CA HIS A 200 17.11 -19.21 27.42
C HIS A 200 16.33 -18.42 26.36
N VAL A 201 16.10 -17.12 26.57
CA VAL A 201 15.43 -16.24 25.60
C VAL A 201 16.35 -15.97 24.42
N LYS A 202 17.61 -15.60 24.66
CA LYS A 202 18.61 -15.41 23.60
C LYS A 202 18.72 -16.66 22.71
N ARG A 203 18.80 -17.84 23.34
CA ARG A 203 18.85 -19.10 22.62
C ARG A 203 17.59 -19.39 21.81
N ALA A 204 16.40 -19.10 22.36
CA ALA A 204 15.15 -19.27 21.62
C ALA A 204 15.09 -18.38 20.38
N LEU A 205 15.54 -17.12 20.50
CA LEU A 205 15.62 -16.18 19.39
C LEU A 205 16.62 -16.64 18.32
N GLU A 206 17.81 -17.12 18.73
CA GLU A 206 18.82 -17.69 17.81
C GLU A 206 18.31 -18.92 17.07
N VAL A 207 17.64 -19.85 17.76
CA VAL A 207 17.07 -21.06 17.16
C VAL A 207 15.97 -20.69 16.18
N ALA A 208 15.12 -19.72 16.54
CA ALA A 208 14.09 -19.24 15.63
C ALA A 208 14.70 -18.61 14.37
N ALA A 209 15.69 -17.73 14.52
CA ALA A 209 16.39 -17.12 13.39
C ALA A 209 17.09 -18.16 12.50
N ALA A 210 17.85 -19.09 13.08
CA ALA A 210 18.55 -20.16 12.34
C ALA A 210 17.58 -21.12 11.63
N GLY A 211 16.39 -21.34 12.20
CA GLY A 211 15.33 -22.15 11.60
C GLY A 211 14.43 -21.41 10.62
N GLY A 212 14.62 -20.09 10.42
CA GLY A 212 13.71 -19.27 9.63
C GLY A 212 12.30 -19.18 10.22
N HIS A 213 12.17 -19.31 11.54
CA HIS A 213 10.91 -19.20 12.27
C HIS A 213 10.60 -17.75 12.67
N ASN A 214 9.33 -17.39 12.58
CA ASN A 214 8.85 -16.10 13.07
C ASN A 214 8.79 -16.09 14.60
N LEU A 215 9.01 -14.91 15.18
CA LEU A 215 8.92 -14.66 16.62
C LEU A 215 7.77 -13.70 16.89
N ILE A 216 6.96 -14.00 17.90
CA ILE A 216 5.98 -13.07 18.45
C ILE A 216 6.52 -12.54 19.78
N MET A 217 6.66 -11.22 19.88
CA MET A 217 7.02 -10.54 21.11
C MET A 217 5.71 -10.13 21.81
N LEU A 218 5.41 -10.77 22.94
CA LEU A 218 4.21 -10.54 23.75
C LEU A 218 4.52 -9.64 24.94
#